data_AF-A0A8T4P3H9-F1
#
_entry.id   AF-A0A8T4P3H9-F1
#
_cell.length_a   1.000
_cell.length_b   1.000
_cell.length_c   1.000
_cell.angle_alpha   90.00
_cell.angle_beta   90.00
_cell.angle_gamma   90.00
#
_symmetry.space_group_name_H-M   'P 1'
#
loop_
_entity.id
_entity.type
_entity.pdbx_description
1 polymer ?
#
loop_
_entity_poly.entity_id
_entity_poly.type
_entity_poly.pdbx_seq_one_letter_code
_entity_poly.pdbx_strand_id
1 'polypeptide(L)' 'MHHKEFNIAPLSGGYMITSIVGFIISAFYVLPNSRTWGFTFVLFFILMFIASLISMTYAPGDWPLKMDKKL' A
#
# COMPACT_ATOMS: atom_id res chain seq x y z
N MET A 1 14.73 -19.14 25.09
CA MET A 1 13.55 -18.28 24.92
C MET A 1 13.23 -18.24 23.43
N HIS A 2 12.03 -18.64 23.02
CA HIS A 2 11.68 -18.76 21.60
C HIS A 2 11.38 -17.35 21.06
N HIS A 3 12.34 -16.75 20.36
CA HIS A 3 12.14 -15.48 19.69
C HIS A 3 11.12 -15.71 18.57
N LYS A 4 9.91 -15.21 18.78
CA LYS A 4 8.88 -15.16 17.74
C LYS A 4 9.39 -14.15 16.74
N GLU A 5 10.04 -14.63 15.68
CA GLU A 5 10.37 -13.88 14.48
C GLU A 5 9.09 -13.14 14.07
N PHE A 6 9.00 -11.85 14.39
CA PHE A 6 7.97 -11.01 13.82
C PHE A 6 8.32 -10.91 12.35
N ASN A 7 7.79 -11.87 11.59
CA ASN A 7 7.67 -11.77 10.15
C ASN A 7 6.74 -10.59 9.90
N ILE A 8 7.30 -9.39 9.95
CA ILE A 8 6.69 -8.18 9.42
C ILE A 8 6.79 -8.35 7.89
N ALA A 9 6.06 -9.33 7.38
CA ALA A 9 5.78 -9.42 5.96
C ALA A 9 5.15 -8.08 5.61
N PRO A 10 5.72 -7.33 4.65
CA PRO A 10 5.31 -5.96 4.39
C PRO A 10 3.81 -5.95 4.13
N LEU A 11 3.06 -5.40 5.09
CA LEU A 11 1.60 -5.31 5.10
C LEU A 11 1.08 -4.41 3.97
N SER A 12 1.95 -3.95 3.05
CA SER A 12 1.64 -3.05 1.94
C SER A 12 1.62 -3.71 0.56
N GLY A 13 2.10 -4.95 0.39
CA GLY A 13 2.13 -5.58 -0.93
C GLY A 13 0.74 -5.80 -1.51
N GLY A 14 -0.17 -6.37 -0.72
CA GLY A 14 -1.56 -6.58 -1.14
C GLY A 14 -2.32 -5.29 -1.42
N TYR A 15 -2.08 -4.24 -0.62
CA TYR A 15 -2.74 -2.93 -0.75
C TYR A 15 -2.25 -2.16 -1.99
N MET A 16 -0.96 -2.28 -2.31
CA MET A 16 -0.39 -1.74 -3.54
C MET A 16 -0.93 -2.49 -4.78
N ILE A 17 -1.01 -3.82 -4.72
CA ILE A 17 -1.54 -4.62 -5.85
C ILE A 17 -3.02 -4.30 -6.08
N THR A 18 -3.84 -4.20 -5.04
CA THR A 18 -5.27 -3.87 -5.18
C THR A 18 -5.48 -2.47 -5.75
N SER A 19 -4.66 -1.49 -5.36
CA SER A 19 -4.74 -0.13 -5.94
C SER A 19 -4.33 -0.09 -7.42
N ILE A 20 -3.30 -0.85 -7.83
CA ILE A 20 -2.90 -0.98 -9.25
C ILE A 20 -3.99 -1.66 -10.08
N VAL A 21 -4.48 -2.81 -9.62
CA VAL A 21 -5.52 -3.57 -10.34
C VAL A 21 -6.82 -2.76 -10.43
N GLY A 22 -7.23 -2.12 -9.33
CA GLY A 22 -8.39 -1.25 -9.30
C GLY A 22 -8.29 -0.05 -10.24
N PHE A 23 -7.11 0.58 -10.31
CA PHE A 23 -6.85 1.66 -11.26
C PHE A 23 -6.98 1.19 -12.72
N ILE A 24 -6.40 0.05 -13.06
CA ILE A 24 -6.47 -0.53 -14.41
C ILE A 24 -7.93 -0.88 -14.79
N ILE A 25 -8.66 -1.57 -13.91
CA ILE A 25 -10.07 -1.93 -14.16
C ILE A 25 -10.91 -0.66 -14.33
N SER A 26 -10.69 0.34 -13.49
CA SER A 26 -11.43 1.59 -13.58
C SER A 26 -11.14 2.32 -14.91
N ALA A 27 -9.87 2.41 -15.31
CA ALA A 27 -9.43 3.10 -16.51
C ALA A 27 -9.92 2.44 -17.81
N PHE A 28 -9.85 1.11 -17.90
CA PHE A 28 -10.15 0.39 -19.14
C PHE A 28 -11.59 -0.15 -19.20
N TYR A 29 -12.21 -0.46 -18.07
CA TYR A 29 -13.52 -1.11 -18.05
C TYR A 29 -14.64 -0.16 -17.62
N VAL A 30 -14.40 0.68 -16.61
CA VAL A 30 -15.46 1.54 -16.04
C VAL A 30 -15.59 2.88 -16.75
N LEU A 31 -14.46 3.52 -17.09
CA LEU A 31 -14.43 4.80 -17.81
C LEU A 31 -15.20 4.80 -19.16
N PRO A 32 -15.06 3.80 -20.05
CA PRO A 32 -15.83 3.77 -21.29
C PRO A 32 -17.32 3.46 -21.08
N ASN A 33 -17.67 2.73 -20.02
CA ASN A 33 -19.07 2.37 -19.73
C ASN A 33 -19.82 3.49 -18.99
N SER A 34 -19.14 4.23 -18.12
CA SER A 34 -19.74 5.30 -17.30
C SER A 34 -18.68 6.29 -16.85
N ARG A 35 -18.62 7.47 -17.49
CA ARG A 35 -17.64 8.53 -17.18
C ARG A 35 -17.67 8.97 -15.72
N THR A 36 -18.87 9.09 -15.13
CA THR A 36 -19.03 9.53 -13.73
C THR A 36 -18.43 8.51 -12.76
N TRP A 37 -18.82 7.23 -12.88
CA TRP A 37 -18.32 6.16 -12.01
C TRP A 37 -16.84 5.87 -12.24
N GLY A 38 -16.37 5.89 -13.50
CA GLY A 38 -14.96 5.69 -13.83
C GLY A 38 -14.07 6.76 -13.20
N PHE A 39 -14.48 8.03 -13.26
CA PHE A 39 -13.74 9.11 -12.60
C PHE A 39 -13.66 8.91 -11.08
N THR A 40 -14.77 8.58 -10.42
CA THR A 40 -14.80 8.32 -8.98
C THR A 40 -13.88 7.17 -8.57
N PHE A 41 -13.92 6.05 -9.29
CA PHE A 41 -13.06 4.90 -8.98
C PHE A 41 -11.59 5.19 -9.28
N VAL A 42 -11.27 5.88 -10.38
CA VAL A 42 -9.88 6.32 -10.66
C VAL A 42 -9.35 7.19 -9.52
N LEU A 43 -10.13 8.18 -9.08
CA LEU A 43 -9.75 9.07 -7.98
C LEU A 43 -9.54 8.29 -6.67
N PHE A 44 -10.44 7.36 -6.36
CA PHE A 44 -10.35 6.51 -5.17
C PHE A 44 -9.08 5.64 -5.18
N PHE A 45 -8.78 4.96 -6.29
CA PHE A 45 -7.60 4.11 -6.39
C PHE A 45 -6.29 4.90 -6.39
N ILE A 46 -6.26 6.12 -6.93
CA ILE A 46 -5.12 7.04 -6.79
C ILE A 46 -4.88 7.39 -5.33
N LEU A 47 -5.92 7.72 -4.57
CA LEU A 47 -5.80 8.02 -3.14
C LEU A 47 -5.29 6.81 -2.34
N MET A 48 -5.82 5.61 -2.64
CA MET A 48 -5.30 4.37 -2.06
C MET A 48 -3.83 4.13 -2.41
N PHE A 49 -3.43 4.41 -3.65
CA PHE A 49 -2.05 4.26 -4.09
C PHE A 49 -1.12 5.19 -3.31
N ILE A 50 -1.47 6.48 -3.18
CA ILE A 50 -0.71 7.45 -2.38
C ILE A 50 -0.64 7.03 -0.90
N ALA A 51 -1.74 6.58 -0.33
CA ALA A 51 -1.77 6.07 1.05
C ALA A 51 -0.84 4.86 1.23
N SER A 52 -0.77 3.96 0.24
CA SER A 52 0.15 2.82 0.28
C SER A 52 1.61 3.26 0.26
N LEU A 53 1.96 4.27 -0.54
CA LEU A 53 3.32 4.82 -0.61
C LEU A 53 3.73 5.47 0.72
N ILE A 54 2.83 6.24 1.32
CA ILE A 54 3.03 6.83 2.65
C ILE A 54 3.26 5.71 3.67
N SER A 55 2.39 4.69 3.70
CA SER A 55 2.53 3.57 4.64
C SER A 55 3.86 2.83 4.51
N MET A 56 4.45 2.78 3.31
CA MET A 56 5.77 2.18 3.09
C MET A 56 6.91 3.11 3.51
N THR A 57 6.75 4.42 3.34
CA THR A 57 7.78 5.42 3.67
C THR A 57 7.90 5.61 5.19
N TYR A 58 6.79 5.50 5.93
CA TYR A 58 6.75 5.59 7.39
C TYR A 58 6.90 4.22 8.08
N ALA A 59 7.19 3.15 7.33
CA ALA A 59 7.54 1.87 7.94
C ALA A 59 8.78 2.07 8.83
N PRO A 60 8.78 1.60 10.09
CA PRO A 60 9.83 1.90 11.06
C PRO A 60 11.15 1.25 10.60
N GLY A 61 11.94 1.99 9.84
CA GLY A 61 13.19 1.54 9.24
C GLY A 61 14.35 1.44 10.23
N ASP A 62 14.16 1.82 11.50
CA ASP A 62 15.25 1.99 12.45
C ASP A 62 14.95 1.49 13.87
N TRP A 63 13.81 0.83 14.12
CA TRP A 63 13.45 0.36 15.47
C TRP A 63 14.35 -0.77 16.02
N PRO A 64 14.81 -1.79 15.24
CA PRO A 64 15.71 -2.81 15.79
C PRO A 64 17.19 -2.38 15.82
N LEU A 65 17.61 -1.39 15.02
CA LEU A 65 19.04 -1.03 14.86
C LEU A 65 19.57 -0.05 15.91
N LYS A 66 18.70 0.57 16.71
CA LYS A 66 19.12 1.49 17.79
C LYS A 66 19.24 0.83 19.18
N MET A 67 18.86 -0.44 19.34
CA MET A 67 18.91 -1.13 20.63
C MET A 67 20.25 -1.87 20.90
N ASP A 68 21.10 -2.05 19.90
CA ASP A 68 22.40 -2.75 20.04
C ASP A 68 23.55 -1.82 20.48
N LYS A 69 23.37 -0.49 20.41
CA LYS A 69 24.40 0.49 20.76
C LYS A 69 24.35 0.88 22.24
N LYS A 70 24.33 -0.11 23.13
CA LYS A 70 24.40 0.08 24.59
C LYS A 70 25.14 -1.07 25.27
N LEU A 71 26.35 -1.34 24.79
CA LEU A 71 27.39 -2.09 25.50
C LEU A 71 28.71 -1.31 25.42
#